data_AF-A0A7X4GGM1-F1
#
_entry.id   AF-A0A7X4GGM1-F1
#
_cell.length_a   1.000
_cell.length_b   1.000
_cell.length_c   1.000
_cell.angle_alpha   90.00
_cell.angle_beta   90.00
_cell.angle_gamma   90.00
#
_symmetry.space_group_name_H-M   'P 1'
#
loop_
_entity.id
_entity.type
_entity.pdbx_description
1 polymer ?
#
loop_
_entity_poly.entity_id
_entity_poly.type
_entity_poly.pdbx_seq_one_letter_code
_entity_poly.pdbx_strand_id
1 'polypeptide(L)'
;MASDTQTIDTLSFEDALRALETIVRQLESGHVPLEDSISLYEKGEKLRQHCQKRLDAAQARIERIVAGPDGGAAGTQPFDAPDR
;
A
#
# COMPACT_ATOMS: atom_id res chain seq x y z
N MET A 1 -22.78 -4.73 -4.28
CA MET A 1 -21.38 -5.20 -4.33
C MET A 1 -20.50 -4.45 -5.34
N ALA A 2 -20.96 -4.14 -6.58
CA ALA A 2 -20.13 -3.46 -7.59
C ALA A 2 -19.80 -1.99 -7.26
N SER A 3 -20.76 -1.24 -6.69
CA SER A 3 -20.58 0.19 -6.38
C SER A 3 -19.56 0.45 -5.27
N ASP A 4 -19.50 -0.38 -4.23
CA ASP A 4 -18.53 -0.24 -3.12
C ASP A 4 -17.08 -0.44 -3.57
N THR A 5 -16.85 -1.31 -4.55
CA THR A 5 -15.51 -1.57 -5.08
C THR A 5 -15.03 -0.36 -5.88
N GLN A 6 -15.92 0.24 -6.67
CA GLN A 6 -15.65 1.45 -7.45
C GLN A 6 -15.34 2.67 -6.57
N THR A 7 -15.92 2.75 -5.37
CA THR A 7 -15.59 3.81 -4.40
C THR A 7 -14.19 3.61 -3.81
N ILE A 8 -13.80 2.38 -3.45
CA ILE A 8 -12.49 2.08 -2.85
C ILE A 8 -11.35 2.45 -3.80
N ASP A 9 -11.46 2.15 -5.09
CA ASP A 9 -10.43 2.42 -6.09
C ASP A 9 -10.09 3.92 -6.22
N THR A 10 -11.00 4.80 -5.81
CA THR A 10 -10.81 6.26 -5.85
C THR A 10 -10.21 6.86 -4.59
N LEU A 11 -10.08 6.08 -3.51
CA LEU A 11 -9.57 6.58 -2.23
C LEU A 11 -8.08 6.92 -2.28
N SER A 12 -7.69 7.94 -1.50
CA SER A 12 -6.28 8.14 -1.13
C SER A 12 -5.77 6.95 -0.28
N PHE A 13 -4.45 6.85 -0.11
CA PHE A 13 -3.88 5.83 0.77
C PHE A 13 -4.35 6.05 2.22
N GLU A 14 -4.33 7.30 2.67
CA GLU A 14 -4.68 7.72 4.02
C GLU A 14 -6.17 7.47 4.32
N ASP A 15 -7.06 7.73 3.35
CA ASP A 15 -8.48 7.44 3.50
C ASP A 15 -8.76 5.94 3.55
N ALA A 16 -8.11 5.17 2.67
CA ALA A 16 -8.27 3.72 2.65
C ALA A 16 -7.73 3.07 3.93
N LEU A 17 -6.60 3.56 4.45
CA LEU A 17 -6.03 3.11 5.71
C LEU A 17 -6.97 3.42 6.89
N ARG A 18 -7.50 4.65 6.98
CA ARG A 18 -8.49 5.02 8.02
C ARG A 18 -9.74 4.15 7.97
N ALA A 19 -10.24 3.85 6.78
CA ALA A 19 -11.38 2.97 6.60
C ALA A 19 -11.06 1.53 7.05
N LEU A 20 -9.87 1.02 6.70
CA LEU A 20 -9.41 -0.31 7.11
C LEU A 20 -9.27 -0.42 8.63
N GLU A 21 -8.64 0.55 9.28
CA GLU A 21 -8.51 0.60 10.73
C GLU A 21 -9.87 0.62 11.44
N THR A 22 -10.86 1.29 10.84
CA THR A 22 -12.22 1.32 11.39
C THR A 22 -12.88 -0.05 11.33
N ILE A 23 -12.70 -0.78 10.23
CA ILE A 23 -13.17 -2.15 10.08
C ILE A 23 -12.49 -3.07 11.09
N VAL A 24 -11.17 -2.98 11.24
CA VAL A 24 -10.42 -3.78 12.22
C VAL A 24 -10.95 -3.55 13.63
N ARG A 25 -11.12 -2.27 14.04
CA ARG A 25 -11.70 -1.95 15.35
C ARG A 25 -13.10 -2.53 15.57
N GLN A 26 -13.93 -2.55 14.53
CA GLN A 26 -15.28 -3.14 14.62
C GLN A 26 -15.21 -4.66 14.80
N LEU A 27 -14.37 -5.35 14.01
CA LEU A 27 -14.17 -6.80 14.12
C LEU A 27 -13.60 -7.19 15.49
N GLU A 28 -12.59 -6.45 15.97
CA GLU A 28 -11.95 -6.67 17.29
C GLU A 28 -12.89 -6.43 18.46
N SER A 29 -13.92 -5.60 18.28
CA SER A 29 -14.91 -5.37 19.34
C SER A 29 -15.67 -6.64 19.71
N GLY A 30 -15.85 -7.60 18.79
CA GLY A 30 -16.61 -8.83 19.01
C GLY A 30 -18.12 -8.64 19.15
N HIS A 31 -18.65 -7.43 18.94
CA HIS A 31 -20.10 -7.12 19.06
C HIS A 31 -20.84 -7.16 17.71
N VAL A 32 -20.17 -7.58 16.64
CA VAL A 32 -20.71 -7.58 15.28
C VAL A 32 -21.33 -8.95 14.97
N PRO A 33 -22.57 -9.03 14.44
CA PRO A 33 -23.14 -10.29 13.97
C PRO A 33 -22.24 -11.02 12.97
N LEU A 34 -22.38 -12.35 12.87
CA LEU A 34 -21.52 -13.16 11.99
C LEU A 34 -21.56 -12.70 10.53
N GLU A 35 -22.76 -12.51 9.97
CA GLU A 35 -22.96 -12.08 8.58
C GLU A 35 -22.32 -10.71 8.30
N ASP A 36 -22.46 -9.79 9.25
CA ASP A 36 -21.85 -8.46 9.17
C ASP A 36 -20.32 -8.55 9.29
N SER A 37 -19.80 -9.47 10.12
CA SER A 37 -18.38 -9.71 10.29
C SER A 37 -17.73 -10.23 9.00
N ILE A 38 -18.42 -11.10 8.27
CA ILE A 38 -17.98 -11.58 6.94
C ILE A 38 -17.92 -10.40 5.95
N SER A 39 -18.98 -9.58 5.91
CA SER A 39 -19.04 -8.41 5.03
C SER A 39 -17.94 -7.38 5.34
N LEU A 40 -17.67 -7.14 6.63
CA LEU A 40 -16.58 -6.29 7.08
C LEU A 40 -15.21 -6.85 6.67
N TYR A 41 -15.00 -8.16 6.82
CA TYR A 41 -13.76 -8.82 6.41
C TYR A 41 -13.51 -8.68 4.91
N GLU A 42 -14.51 -8.96 4.07
CA GLU A 42 -14.41 -8.81 2.61
C GLU A 42 -14.06 -7.37 2.20
N LYS A 43 -14.69 -6.39 2.84
CA LYS A 43 -14.39 -4.98 2.61
C LYS A 43 -12.98 -4.61 3.09
N GLY A 44 -12.56 -5.14 4.24
CA GLY A 44 -11.21 -5.00 4.77
C GLY A 44 -10.15 -5.52 3.81
N GLU A 45 -10.37 -6.71 3.22
CA GLU A 45 -9.45 -7.27 2.22
C GLU A 45 -9.33 -6.40 0.97
N LYS A 46 -10.44 -5.81 0.48
CA LYS A 46 -10.39 -4.87 -0.65
C LYS A 46 -9.60 -3.61 -0.33
N LEU A 47 -9.80 -3.03 0.86
CA LEU A 47 -9.04 -1.86 1.32
C LEU A 47 -7.55 -2.19 1.48
N ARG A 48 -7.21 -3.36 2.05
CA ARG A 48 -5.83 -3.85 2.16
C ARG A 48 -5.16 -3.95 0.79
N GLN A 49 -5.84 -4.56 -0.18
CA GLN A 49 -5.33 -4.67 -1.54
C GLN A 49 -5.13 -3.31 -2.19
N HIS A 50 -6.04 -2.36 -1.99
CA HIS A 50 -5.87 -0.99 -2.49
C HIS A 50 -4.68 -0.28 -1.86
N CYS A 51 -4.53 -0.35 -0.53
CA CYS A 51 -3.37 0.20 0.16
C CYS A 51 -2.06 -0.37 -0.39
N GLN A 52 -1.98 -1.69 -0.59
CA GLN A 52 -0.80 -2.34 -1.16
C GLN A 52 -0.48 -1.81 -2.56
N LYS A 53 -1.48 -1.75 -3.46
CA LYS A 53 -1.29 -1.19 -4.82
C LYS A 53 -0.75 0.24 -4.79
N ARG A 54 -1.19 1.07 -3.85
CA ARG A 54 -0.71 2.45 -3.69
C ARG A 54 0.73 2.50 -3.21
N LEU A 55 1.12 1.64 -2.27
CA LEU A 55 2.50 1.50 -1.81
C LEU A 55 3.42 0.99 -2.92
N ASP A 56 3.00 -0.03 -3.67
CA ASP A 56 3.76 -0.59 -4.80
C ASP A 56 4.01 0.49 -5.87
N ALA A 57 2.99 1.28 -6.20
CA ALA A 57 3.12 2.38 -7.14
C ALA A 57 4.06 3.49 -6.66
N ALA A 58 4.04 3.79 -5.35
CA ALA A 58 4.96 4.76 -4.74
C ALA A 58 6.40 4.25 -4.77
N GLN A 59 6.62 2.98 -4.41
CA GLN A 59 7.93 2.33 -4.46
C GLN A 59 8.50 2.34 -5.88
N ALA A 60 7.73 1.88 -6.88
CA ALA A 60 8.16 1.89 -8.27
C ALA A 60 8.54 3.30 -8.77
N ARG A 61 7.85 4.33 -8.26
CA ARG A 61 8.20 5.73 -8.58
C ARG A 61 9.52 6.15 -7.96
N ILE A 62 9.80 5.76 -6.71
CA ILE A 62 11.08 6.02 -6.03
C ILE A 62 12.22 5.31 -6.76
N GLU A 63 12.06 4.03 -7.09
CA GLU A 63 13.06 3.23 -7.80
C GLU A 63 13.49 3.88 -9.12
N ARG A 64 12.53 4.40 -9.90
CA ARG A 64 12.84 5.15 -11.13
C ARG A 64 13.62 6.44 -10.89
N ILE A 65 13.37 7.13 -9.78
CA ILE A 65 14.11 8.35 -9.42
C ILE A 65 15.57 7.97 -9.05
N VAL A 66 15.73 6.88 -8.28
CA VAL A 66 17.04 6.41 -7.81
C VAL A 66 17.89 5.84 -8.95
N ALA A 67 17.30 5.14 -9.91
CA ALA A 67 18.01 4.56 -11.05
C ALA A 67 18.61 5.61 -12.02
N GLY A 68 18.18 6.86 -11.94
CA GLY A 68 18.61 7.94 -12.85
C GLY A 68 18.20 7.71 -14.31
N PRO A 69 18.31 8.73 -15.18
CA PRO A 69 17.95 8.61 -16.60
C PRO A 69 18.83 7.64 -17.39
N ASP A 70 20.01 7.26 -16.86
CA ASP A 70 21.00 6.43 -17.55
C ASP A 70 21.11 4.99 -17.01
N GLY A 71 20.31 4.59 -16.01
CA GLY A 71 20.30 3.21 -15.47
C GLY A 71 21.58 2.77 -14.75
N GLY A 72 22.55 3.67 -14.58
CA GLY A 72 23.76 3.45 -13.80
C GLY A 72 23.53 3.79 -12.34
N ALA A 73 23.81 2.87 -11.43
CA ALA A 73 23.80 3.12 -9.99
C ALA A 73 24.69 4.35 -9.67
N ALA A 74 24.06 5.49 -9.41
CA ALA A 74 24.73 6.70 -8.98
C ALA A 74 25.20 6.52 -7.54
N GLY A 75 26.31 5.81 -7.31
CA GLY A 75 26.75 5.61 -5.93
C GLY A 75 27.99 4.80 -5.65
N THR A 76 28.63 4.13 -6.62
CA THR A 76 29.90 3.44 -6.32
C THR A 76 31.00 3.93 -7.22
N GLN A 77 31.78 4.90 -6.72
CA GLN A 77 33.11 5.15 -7.24
C GLN A 77 34.05 4.04 -6.73
N PRO A 78 34.88 3.45 -7.60
CA PRO A 78 35.99 2.60 -7.15
C PRO A 78 36.88 3.38 -6.19
N PHE A 79 37.26 2.76 -5.09
CA PHE A 79 38.29 3.29 -4.21
C PHE A 79 39.63 3.16 -4.94
N ASP A 80 40.17 4.26 -5.45
CA ASP A 80 41.55 4.33 -5.92
C ASP A 80 42.48 4.28 -4.70
N ALA A 81 42.93 3.07 -4.37
CA ALA A 81 44.05 2.88 -3.48
C ALA A 81 45.32 3.35 -4.21
N PRO A 82 46.09 4.32 -3.68
CA PRO A 82 47.35 4.69 -4.28
C PRO A 82 48.31 3.49 -4.22
N ASP A 83 48.82 3.10 -5.38
CA ASP A 83 49.89 2.11 -5.50
C ASP A 83 51.15 2.68 -4.81
N ARG A 84 51.81 1.83 -4.03
CA ARG A 84 52.85 2.14 -3.02
C ARG A 84 53.86 3.24 -3.39
#